data_AF-A0A7Y6UIY8-F1
#
_entry.id   AF-A0A7Y6UIY8-F1
#
_cell.length_a   1.000
_cell.length_b   1.000
_cell.length_c   1.000
_cell.angle_alpha   90.00
_cell.angle_beta   90.00
_cell.angle_gamma   90.00
#
_symmetry.space_group_name_H-M   'P 1'
#
loop_
_entity.id
_entity.type
_entity.pdbx_description
1 polymer ?
#
loop_
_entity_poly.entity_id
_entity_poly.type
_entity_poly.pdbx_seq_one_letter_code
_entity_poly.pdbx_strand_id
1 'polypeptide(L)'
;MKTWSAFVVSVVLVAGCDKGDKNKGGESGGGAPAIAQKDGSDGLKDLFAATHAACTGKDFAKGKAIVMGMLPTTAQLKKVFKDDVPAAKLDEVAAQYKELPPSDEKVACIFYPGQGRTEISVHKSSVADLVAYKEGTPAFEEFPGGAKKLAETVLRPEGTFYEVEVTEPGKDMGTKFHMFYWDGSQWKMLGPVWRNFRD
;
A
#
# COMPACT_ATOMS: atom_id res chain seq x y z
N MET A 1 2.07 37.29 47.14
CA MET A 1 2.14 37.86 45.78
C MET A 1 1.62 36.82 44.81
N LYS A 2 0.41 37.02 44.29
CA LYS A 2 -0.32 36.15 43.36
C LYS A 2 -0.86 37.09 42.27
N THR A 3 -0.39 36.94 41.05
CA THR A 3 -0.95 37.64 39.88
C THR A 3 -1.16 36.60 38.80
N TRP A 4 -2.42 36.20 38.64
CA TRP A 4 -2.92 35.46 37.48
C TRP A 4 -3.39 36.50 36.48
N SER A 5 -2.78 36.55 35.31
CA SER A 5 -3.24 37.35 34.18
C SER A 5 -3.89 36.43 33.15
N ALA A 6 -5.18 36.63 32.93
CA ALA A 6 -5.97 36.00 31.90
C ALA A 6 -5.58 36.57 30.52
N PHE A 7 -5.35 35.69 29.55
CA PHE A 7 -5.30 36.07 28.14
C PHE A 7 -6.64 35.72 27.49
N VAL A 8 -7.36 36.77 27.12
CA VAL A 8 -8.51 36.75 26.22
C VAL A 8 -7.95 36.86 24.81
N VAL A 9 -8.23 35.90 23.93
CA VAL A 9 -7.98 36.05 22.49
C VAL A 9 -9.32 36.01 21.77
N SER A 10 -9.63 37.14 21.14
CA SER A 10 -10.85 37.44 20.42
C SER A 10 -11.02 36.58 19.17
N VAL A 11 -12.23 36.03 19.02
CA VAL A 11 -12.74 35.46 17.77
C VAL A 11 -13.14 36.63 16.85
N VAL A 12 -12.44 36.78 15.72
CA VAL A 12 -12.88 37.66 14.63
C VAL A 12 -13.54 36.78 13.57
N LEU A 13 -14.87 36.84 13.52
CA LEU A 13 -15.68 36.37 12.40
C LEU A 13 -15.66 37.45 11.32
N VAL A 14 -14.94 37.20 10.21
CA VAL A 14 -15.13 37.97 8.97
C VAL A 14 -16.01 37.14 8.06
N ALA A 15 -17.29 37.52 8.00
CA ALA A 15 -18.19 37.16 6.92
C ALA A 15 -17.86 38.06 5.71
N GLY A 16 -17.28 37.47 4.67
CA GLY A 16 -17.09 38.10 3.37
C GLY A 16 -17.77 37.27 2.30
N CYS A 17 -18.96 37.71 1.89
CA CYS A 17 -19.59 37.27 0.65
C CYS A 17 -18.80 37.86 -0.52
N ASP A 18 -18.04 37.04 -1.24
CA ASP A 18 -17.48 37.42 -2.54
C ASP A 18 -18.08 36.55 -3.64
N LYS A 19 -18.51 37.23 -4.69
CA LYS A 19 -19.42 36.75 -5.71
C LYS A 19 -18.72 36.94 -7.04
N GLY A 20 -18.13 35.85 -7.52
CA GLY A 20 -17.69 35.70 -8.90
C GLY A 20 -16.18 35.56 -9.05
N ASP A 21 -15.75 34.39 -9.52
CA ASP A 21 -15.12 34.35 -10.84
C ASP A 21 -15.17 32.95 -11.45
N LYS A 22 -15.51 32.89 -12.74
CA LYS A 22 -15.52 31.66 -13.53
C LYS A 22 -14.08 31.36 -13.94
N ASN A 23 -13.34 30.62 -13.12
CA ASN A 23 -12.04 30.11 -13.53
C ASN A 23 -12.20 28.76 -14.24
N LYS A 24 -12.23 28.80 -15.58
CA LYS A 24 -11.79 27.69 -16.43
C LYS A 24 -10.27 27.57 -16.27
N GLY A 25 -9.78 26.42 -15.85
CA GLY A 25 -8.34 26.15 -15.88
C GLY A 25 -7.92 25.24 -14.73
N GLY A 26 -8.04 23.95 -14.95
CA GLY A 26 -7.55 22.92 -14.04
C GLY A 26 -7.37 21.66 -14.86
N GLU A 27 -6.38 21.67 -15.74
CA GLU A 27 -5.90 20.51 -16.48
C GLU A 27 -5.40 19.50 -15.44
N SER A 28 -6.31 18.65 -14.98
CA SER A 28 -6.03 17.55 -14.07
C SER A 28 -5.11 16.56 -14.77
N GLY A 29 -3.87 16.51 -14.30
CA GLY A 29 -3.05 15.31 -14.32
C GLY A 29 -2.39 15.03 -15.65
N GLY A 30 -1.28 15.71 -15.91
CA GLY A 30 -0.17 15.10 -16.63
C GLY A 30 0.32 13.88 -15.82
N GLY A 31 -0.40 12.76 -15.94
CA GLY A 31 -0.07 11.52 -15.27
C GLY A 31 1.32 11.10 -15.70
N ALA A 32 2.22 10.91 -14.73
CA ALA A 32 3.51 10.32 -15.01
C ALA A 32 3.30 9.03 -15.82
N PRO A 33 4.10 8.79 -16.87
CA PRO A 33 3.92 7.61 -17.72
C PRO A 33 3.99 6.35 -16.86
N ALA A 34 3.09 5.40 -17.12
CA ALA A 34 3.04 4.13 -16.42
C ALA A 34 4.39 3.42 -16.56
N ILE A 35 4.99 3.04 -15.44
CA ILE A 35 6.22 2.24 -15.45
C ILE A 35 5.86 0.85 -15.97
N ALA A 36 6.57 0.39 -16.99
CA ALA A 36 6.42 -0.98 -17.46
C ALA A 36 6.85 -1.93 -16.33
N GLN A 37 5.92 -2.77 -15.88
CA GLN A 37 6.15 -3.72 -14.80
C GLN A 37 6.39 -5.11 -15.37
N LYS A 38 7.17 -5.92 -14.65
CA LYS A 38 7.43 -7.32 -14.97
C LYS A 38 6.89 -8.19 -13.84
N ASP A 39 6.41 -9.38 -14.17
CA ASP A 39 6.07 -10.41 -13.19
C ASP A 39 7.34 -11.01 -12.56
N GLY A 40 7.17 -11.74 -11.46
CA GLY A 40 8.22 -12.42 -10.71
C GLY A 40 8.95 -11.54 -9.70
N SER A 41 9.73 -12.19 -8.82
CA SER A 41 10.41 -11.53 -7.71
C SER A 41 11.28 -10.34 -8.15
N ASP A 42 12.00 -10.46 -9.27
CA ASP A 42 12.85 -9.38 -9.78
C ASP A 42 12.02 -8.18 -10.25
N GLY A 43 10.86 -8.42 -10.87
CA GLY A 43 9.95 -7.34 -11.26
C GLY A 43 9.39 -6.58 -10.07
N LEU A 44 9.12 -7.27 -8.96
CA LEU A 44 8.69 -6.63 -7.71
C LEU A 44 9.85 -5.88 -7.03
N LYS A 45 11.08 -6.42 -7.05
CA LYS A 45 12.29 -5.72 -6.59
C LYS A 45 12.51 -4.42 -7.37
N ASP A 46 12.42 -4.46 -8.69
CA ASP A 46 12.55 -3.29 -9.57
C ASP A 46 11.50 -2.22 -9.23
N LEU A 47 10.26 -2.64 -8.95
CA LEU A 47 9.18 -1.74 -8.57
C LEU A 47 9.47 -1.05 -7.23
N PHE A 48 9.97 -1.79 -6.23
CA PHE A 48 10.38 -1.23 -4.94
C PHE A 48 11.60 -0.31 -5.05
N ALA A 49 12.58 -0.67 -5.87
CA ALA A 49 13.70 0.22 -6.15
C ALA A 49 13.22 1.54 -6.79
N ALA A 50 12.23 1.48 -7.69
CA ALA A 50 11.64 2.65 -8.31
C ALA A 50 10.84 3.53 -7.31
N THR A 51 10.09 2.94 -6.38
CA THR A 51 9.38 3.72 -5.33
C THR A 51 10.37 4.36 -4.37
N HIS A 52 11.42 3.65 -3.95
CA HIS A 52 12.48 4.20 -3.09
C HIS A 52 13.18 5.36 -3.78
N ALA A 53 13.60 5.19 -5.04
CA ALA A 53 14.27 6.23 -5.82
C ALA A 53 13.39 7.48 -5.98
N ALA A 54 12.09 7.30 -6.23
CA ALA A 54 11.14 8.41 -6.32
C ALA A 54 11.00 9.16 -4.99
N CYS A 55 10.89 8.45 -3.86
CA CYS A 55 10.84 9.07 -2.54
C CYS A 55 12.14 9.83 -2.21
N THR A 56 13.31 9.20 -2.34
CA THR A 56 14.60 9.82 -2.01
C THR A 56 14.96 10.96 -2.96
N GLY A 57 14.60 10.84 -4.23
CA GLY A 57 14.77 11.87 -5.25
C GLY A 57 13.74 13.00 -5.18
N LYS A 58 12.77 12.92 -4.26
CA LYS A 58 11.65 13.86 -4.12
C LYS A 58 10.77 13.98 -5.38
N ASP A 59 10.75 12.96 -6.23
CA ASP A 59 9.80 12.81 -7.33
C ASP A 59 8.50 12.20 -6.80
N PHE A 60 7.82 12.95 -5.93
CA PHE A 60 6.63 12.46 -5.23
C PHE A 60 5.46 12.20 -6.18
N ALA A 61 5.39 12.90 -7.31
CA ALA A 61 4.37 12.66 -8.33
C ALA A 61 4.53 11.25 -8.94
N LYS A 62 5.76 10.87 -9.32
CA LYS A 62 6.07 9.53 -9.81
C LYS A 62 5.85 8.48 -8.73
N GLY A 63 6.36 8.70 -7.51
CA GLY A 63 6.19 7.75 -6.41
C GLY A 63 4.72 7.50 -6.08
N LYS A 64 3.91 8.55 -6.02
CA LYS A 64 2.45 8.45 -5.86
C LYS A 64 1.82 7.66 -6.99
N ALA A 65 2.17 7.95 -8.25
CA ALA A 65 1.60 7.22 -9.39
C ALA A 65 1.88 5.71 -9.31
N ILE A 66 3.10 5.31 -8.92
CA ILE A 66 3.45 3.90 -8.71
C ILE A 66 2.59 3.30 -7.60
N VAL A 67 2.55 3.93 -6.42
CA VAL A 67 1.82 3.42 -5.25
C VAL A 67 0.33 3.30 -5.53
N MET A 68 -0.28 4.31 -6.15
CA MET A 68 -1.69 4.27 -6.58
C MET A 68 -1.93 3.13 -7.57
N GLY A 69 -0.99 2.89 -8.48
CA GLY A 69 -1.03 1.77 -9.42
C GLY A 69 -1.00 0.40 -8.74
N MET A 70 -0.47 0.29 -7.53
CA MET A 70 -0.45 -0.97 -6.78
C MET A 70 -1.74 -1.23 -6.01
N LEU A 71 -2.64 -0.25 -5.90
CA LEU A 71 -3.89 -0.44 -5.18
C LEU A 71 -4.88 -1.25 -6.03
N PRO A 72 -5.49 -2.30 -5.48
CA PRO A 72 -6.45 -3.10 -6.21
C PRO A 72 -7.82 -2.41 -6.24
N THR A 73 -8.47 -2.49 -7.40
CA THR A 73 -9.88 -2.16 -7.56
C THR A 73 -10.78 -3.31 -7.11
N THR A 74 -12.08 -3.08 -6.88
CA THR A 74 -13.04 -4.16 -6.59
C THR A 74 -13.02 -5.26 -7.64
N ALA A 75 -12.85 -4.93 -8.93
CA ALA A 75 -12.75 -5.92 -10.00
C ALA A 75 -11.50 -6.80 -9.87
N GLN A 76 -10.37 -6.23 -9.42
CA GLN A 76 -9.15 -6.98 -9.15
C GLN A 76 -9.26 -7.82 -7.87
N LEU A 77 -9.96 -7.32 -6.84
CA LEU A 77 -10.23 -8.10 -5.63
C LEU A 77 -11.06 -9.35 -5.93
N LYS A 78 -12.06 -9.26 -6.83
CA LYS A 78 -12.86 -10.44 -7.26
C LYS A 78 -12.04 -11.53 -7.95
N LYS A 79 -10.91 -11.17 -8.59
CA LYS A 79 -10.01 -12.13 -9.23
C LYS A 79 -9.16 -12.90 -8.23
N VAL A 80 -8.84 -12.30 -7.09
CA VAL A 80 -7.93 -12.89 -6.10
C VAL A 80 -8.67 -13.51 -4.91
N PHE A 81 -9.88 -13.03 -4.62
CA PHE A 81 -10.75 -13.62 -3.60
C PHE A 81 -11.74 -14.62 -4.20
N LYS A 82 -12.17 -15.58 -3.38
CA LYS A 82 -13.19 -16.59 -3.71
C LYS A 82 -14.52 -15.91 -4.08
N ASP A 83 -15.31 -16.60 -4.90
CA ASP A 83 -16.60 -16.09 -5.40
C ASP A 83 -17.68 -15.94 -4.32
N ASP A 84 -17.52 -16.63 -3.18
CA ASP A 84 -18.45 -16.60 -2.05
C ASP A 84 -18.20 -15.44 -1.08
N VAL A 85 -17.15 -14.64 -1.28
CA VAL A 85 -16.91 -13.42 -0.48
C VAL A 85 -18.01 -12.40 -0.78
N PRO A 86 -18.77 -11.93 0.24
CA PRO A 86 -19.86 -10.97 0.02
C PRO A 86 -19.37 -9.68 -0.65
N ALA A 87 -20.12 -9.18 -1.63
CA ALA A 87 -19.78 -7.94 -2.34
C ALA A 87 -19.57 -6.74 -1.41
N ALA A 88 -20.39 -6.61 -0.37
CA ALA A 88 -20.24 -5.56 0.64
C ALA A 88 -18.88 -5.62 1.36
N LYS A 89 -18.34 -6.82 1.60
CA LYS A 89 -17.01 -7.01 2.21
C LYS A 89 -15.89 -6.66 1.22
N LEU A 90 -16.08 -6.92 -0.08
CA LEU A 90 -15.14 -6.46 -1.11
C LEU A 90 -15.11 -4.93 -1.21
N ASP A 91 -16.27 -4.28 -1.07
CA ASP A 91 -16.37 -2.83 -1.09
C ASP A 91 -15.74 -2.19 0.15
N GLU A 92 -15.90 -2.80 1.33
CA GLU A 92 -15.19 -2.41 2.57
C GLU A 92 -13.68 -2.47 2.40
N VAL A 93 -13.16 -3.59 1.86
CA VAL A 93 -11.74 -3.74 1.55
C VAL A 93 -11.27 -2.69 0.53
N ALA A 94 -12.03 -2.47 -0.54
CA ALA A 94 -11.69 -1.46 -1.55
C ALA A 94 -11.70 -0.03 -0.96
N ALA A 95 -12.57 0.24 0.00
CA ALA A 95 -12.65 1.53 0.69
C ALA A 95 -11.42 1.81 1.55
N GLN A 96 -10.82 0.78 2.18
CA GLN A 96 -9.59 0.93 2.96
C GLN A 96 -8.45 1.55 2.15
N TYR A 97 -8.33 1.20 0.86
CA TYR A 97 -7.28 1.76 -0.01
C TYR A 97 -7.54 3.22 -0.42
N LYS A 98 -8.72 3.79 -0.13
CA LYS A 98 -9.01 5.21 -0.34
C LYS A 98 -8.52 6.07 0.82
N GLU A 99 -8.25 5.48 1.98
CA GLU A 99 -7.74 6.15 3.17
C GLU A 99 -6.21 6.33 3.12
N LEU A 100 -5.71 6.83 2.00
CA LEU A 100 -4.30 7.14 1.86
C LEU A 100 -3.92 8.39 2.66
N PRO A 101 -2.64 8.53 3.05
CA PRO A 101 -2.14 9.75 3.62
C PRO A 101 -2.49 10.99 2.77
N PRO A 102 -2.75 12.15 3.40
CA PRO A 102 -3.30 13.31 2.69
C PRO A 102 -2.30 14.02 1.77
N SER A 103 -1.01 13.68 1.81
CA SER A 103 0.03 14.34 1.01
C SER A 103 0.70 13.38 0.03
N ASP A 104 1.00 13.91 -1.15
CA ASP A 104 1.67 13.17 -2.23
C ASP A 104 3.03 12.62 -1.79
N GLU A 105 3.77 13.37 -0.97
CA GLU A 105 5.01 12.91 -0.33
C GLU A 105 4.79 11.65 0.52
N LYS A 106 3.80 11.66 1.40
CA LYS A 106 3.55 10.51 2.29
C LYS A 106 3.08 9.28 1.51
N VAL A 107 2.28 9.48 0.47
CA VAL A 107 1.87 8.39 -0.43
C VAL A 107 3.07 7.85 -1.18
N ALA A 108 3.88 8.71 -1.79
CA ALA A 108 5.07 8.32 -2.55
C ALA A 108 6.11 7.56 -1.71
N CYS A 109 6.18 7.86 -0.42
CA CYS A 109 7.12 7.28 0.52
C CYS A 109 6.53 6.15 1.38
N ILE A 110 5.33 5.62 1.09
CA ILE A 110 4.70 4.59 1.94
C ILE A 110 5.52 3.29 2.01
N PHE A 111 6.25 2.97 0.94
CA PHE A 111 7.15 1.82 0.88
C PHE A 111 8.61 2.19 1.21
N TYR A 112 8.90 3.45 1.57
CA TYR A 112 10.26 3.85 1.92
C TYR A 112 10.62 3.37 3.33
N PRO A 113 11.60 2.47 3.48
CA PRO A 113 11.92 1.84 4.76
C PRO A 113 12.75 2.74 5.69
N GLY A 114 13.20 3.90 5.23
CA GLY A 114 14.16 4.77 5.93
C GLY A 114 15.56 4.73 5.31
N GLN A 115 16.44 5.61 5.79
CA GLN A 115 17.81 5.71 5.27
C GLN A 115 18.63 4.45 5.60
N GLY A 116 19.52 4.05 4.68
CA GLY A 116 20.46 2.93 4.86
C GLY A 116 19.90 1.55 4.54
N ARG A 117 18.56 1.41 4.41
CA ARG A 117 17.91 0.15 4.05
C ARG A 117 17.78 0.02 2.53
N THR A 118 18.71 -0.72 1.93
CA THR A 118 18.86 -0.79 0.46
C THR A 118 18.82 -2.21 -0.10
N GLU A 119 19.00 -3.24 0.74
CA GLU A 119 18.91 -4.63 0.29
C GLU A 119 17.44 -5.05 0.23
N ILE A 120 16.96 -5.43 -0.95
CA ILE A 120 15.56 -5.81 -1.19
C ILE A 120 15.49 -7.32 -1.42
N SER A 121 14.84 -8.02 -0.50
CA SER A 121 14.52 -9.44 -0.59
C SER A 121 13.05 -9.61 -0.91
N VAL A 122 12.72 -10.64 -1.68
CA VAL A 122 11.33 -10.93 -2.08
C VAL A 122 11.07 -12.41 -1.88
N HIS A 123 10.08 -12.70 -1.04
CA HIS A 123 9.73 -14.05 -0.63
C HIS A 123 8.37 -14.42 -1.22
N LYS A 124 8.30 -15.57 -1.88
CA LYS A 124 7.11 -16.05 -2.61
C LYS A 124 6.45 -17.19 -1.85
N SER A 125 5.13 -17.19 -1.76
CA SER A 125 4.33 -18.31 -1.25
C SER A 125 3.06 -18.51 -2.07
N SER A 126 2.72 -19.75 -2.37
CA SER A 126 1.39 -20.07 -2.92
C SER A 126 0.32 -20.01 -1.84
N VAL A 127 -0.96 -19.93 -2.20
CA VAL A 127 -2.06 -20.05 -1.23
C VAL A 127 -2.03 -21.41 -0.53
N ALA A 128 -1.66 -22.48 -1.22
CA ALA A 128 -1.48 -23.79 -0.60
C ALA A 128 -0.40 -23.78 0.49
N ASP A 129 0.72 -23.10 0.25
CA ASP A 129 1.79 -22.96 1.24
C ASP A 129 1.34 -22.08 2.42
N LEU A 130 0.60 -21.00 2.16
CA LEU A 130 0.06 -20.12 3.21
C LEU A 130 -0.97 -20.84 4.10
N VAL A 131 -1.80 -21.72 3.53
CA VAL A 131 -2.72 -22.57 4.29
C VAL A 131 -1.93 -23.59 5.12
N ALA A 132 -0.95 -24.26 4.51
CA ALA A 132 -0.14 -25.26 5.20
C ALA A 132 0.70 -24.65 6.33
N TYR A 133 1.26 -23.46 6.10
CA TYR A 133 1.99 -22.63 7.05
C TYR A 133 3.04 -23.43 7.86
N LYS A 134 3.84 -24.21 7.15
CA LYS A 134 4.81 -25.14 7.74
C LYS A 134 6.08 -24.41 8.17
N GLU A 135 6.60 -24.75 9.35
CA GLU A 135 7.90 -24.26 9.83
C GLU A 135 9.02 -24.54 8.82
N GLY A 136 9.95 -23.61 8.67
CA GLY A 136 11.02 -23.70 7.67
C GLY A 136 10.60 -23.37 6.23
N THR A 137 9.43 -22.76 6.03
CA THR A 137 8.98 -22.30 4.71
C THR A 137 8.79 -20.79 4.70
N PRO A 138 8.90 -20.12 3.52
CA PRO A 138 8.64 -18.68 3.42
C PRO A 138 7.26 -18.28 3.93
N ALA A 139 6.25 -19.14 3.78
CA ALA A 139 4.91 -18.88 4.29
C ALA A 139 4.92 -18.67 5.82
N PHE A 140 5.67 -19.48 6.56
CA PHE A 140 5.77 -19.38 8.01
C PHE A 140 6.73 -18.27 8.47
N GLU A 141 7.88 -18.14 7.80
CA GLU A 141 8.96 -17.25 8.20
C GLU A 141 8.68 -15.77 7.87
N GLU A 142 7.98 -15.53 6.76
CA GLU A 142 7.91 -14.19 6.15
C GLU A 142 6.50 -13.59 6.16
N PHE A 143 5.47 -14.44 6.12
CA PHE A 143 4.09 -13.96 6.11
C PHE A 143 3.49 -13.97 7.51
N PRO A 144 2.71 -12.94 7.88
CA PRO A 144 2.05 -12.91 9.18
C PRO A 144 0.98 -14.01 9.26
N GLY A 145 0.68 -14.49 10.47
CA GLY A 145 -0.40 -15.48 10.66
C GLY A 145 -1.78 -15.01 10.16
N GLY A 146 -1.99 -13.70 10.00
CA GLY A 146 -3.17 -13.16 9.33
C GLY A 146 -3.28 -13.53 7.84
N ALA A 147 -2.14 -13.69 7.14
CA ALA A 147 -2.11 -14.15 5.76
C ALA A 147 -2.57 -15.61 5.64
N LYS A 148 -2.18 -16.49 6.59
CA LYS A 148 -2.73 -17.85 6.70
C LYS A 148 -4.25 -17.84 6.80
N LYS A 149 -4.80 -17.05 7.74
CA LYS A 149 -6.26 -16.95 7.90
C LYS A 149 -6.93 -16.47 6.62
N LEU A 150 -6.35 -15.47 5.94
CA LEU A 150 -6.87 -14.98 4.68
C LEU A 150 -6.86 -16.08 3.61
N ALA A 151 -5.77 -16.85 3.52
CA ALA A 151 -5.61 -17.95 2.58
C ALA A 151 -6.64 -19.07 2.79
N GLU A 152 -6.89 -19.45 4.04
CA GLU A 152 -7.89 -20.47 4.40
C GLU A 152 -9.32 -20.00 4.04
N THR A 153 -9.61 -18.72 4.30
CA THR A 153 -10.99 -18.21 4.28
C THR A 153 -11.40 -17.66 2.93
N VAL A 154 -10.61 -16.76 2.34
CA VAL A 154 -11.10 -15.89 1.25
C VAL A 154 -10.22 -15.83 0.01
N LEU A 155 -8.95 -16.27 0.05
CA LEU A 155 -8.12 -16.28 -1.16
C LEU A 155 -8.45 -17.46 -2.07
N ARG A 156 -8.35 -17.27 -3.38
CA ARG A 156 -8.44 -18.38 -4.34
C ARG A 156 -7.22 -19.30 -4.25
N PRO A 157 -7.39 -20.63 -4.36
CA PRO A 157 -6.32 -21.61 -4.13
C PRO A 157 -5.15 -21.53 -5.11
N GLU A 158 -5.37 -21.02 -6.32
CA GLU A 158 -4.35 -20.82 -7.36
C GLU A 158 -3.49 -19.55 -7.15
N GLY A 159 -3.81 -18.74 -6.15
CA GLY A 159 -3.12 -17.49 -5.87
C GLY A 159 -1.65 -17.70 -5.47
N THR A 160 -0.82 -16.74 -5.85
CA THR A 160 0.56 -16.61 -5.37
C THR A 160 0.74 -15.23 -4.79
N PHE A 161 1.33 -15.16 -3.60
CA PHE A 161 1.61 -13.93 -2.90
C PHE A 161 3.10 -13.76 -2.63
N TYR A 162 3.48 -12.50 -2.55
CA TYR A 162 4.85 -12.08 -2.31
C TYR A 162 4.89 -11.18 -1.09
N GLU A 163 5.96 -11.35 -0.34
CA GLU A 163 6.43 -10.44 0.69
C GLU A 163 7.69 -9.75 0.18
N VAL A 164 7.90 -8.51 0.60
CA VAL A 164 9.10 -7.74 0.32
C VAL A 164 9.70 -7.26 1.63
N GLU A 165 10.93 -7.69 1.90
CA GLU A 165 11.71 -7.19 3.03
C GLU A 165 12.80 -6.24 2.53
N VAL A 166 12.96 -5.12 3.23
CA VAL A 166 14.06 -4.19 2.97
C VAL A 166 14.95 -4.02 4.20
N THR A 167 16.21 -4.42 4.07
CA THR A 167 17.21 -4.45 5.15
C THR A 167 18.36 -3.46 4.88
N GLU A 168 19.12 -3.16 5.94
CA GLU A 168 20.45 -2.56 5.79
C GLU A 168 21.46 -3.64 5.36
N PRO A 169 22.52 -3.29 4.62
CA PRO A 169 23.53 -4.26 4.22
C PRO A 169 24.11 -5.08 5.37
N GLY A 170 24.01 -6.40 5.26
CA GLY A 170 24.50 -7.35 6.27
C GLY A 170 23.68 -7.38 7.57
N LYS A 171 22.43 -6.93 7.54
CA LYS A 171 21.48 -7.07 8.65
C LYS A 171 20.37 -8.05 8.31
N ASP A 172 19.94 -8.80 9.33
CA ASP A 172 18.91 -9.83 9.20
C ASP A 172 17.49 -9.32 9.53
N MET A 173 17.34 -8.05 9.91
CA MET A 173 16.04 -7.47 10.27
C MET A 173 15.77 -6.20 9.46
N GLY A 174 14.63 -6.18 8.79
CA GLY A 174 14.21 -5.05 7.95
C GLY A 174 12.76 -4.61 8.15
N THR A 175 12.31 -3.79 7.20
CA THR A 175 10.90 -3.44 7.07
C THR A 175 10.26 -4.39 6.08
N LYS A 176 9.20 -5.09 6.52
CA LYS A 176 8.45 -6.05 5.71
C LYS A 176 7.18 -5.44 5.15
N PHE A 177 6.87 -5.79 3.91
CA PHE A 177 5.65 -5.42 3.21
C PHE A 177 5.02 -6.68 2.64
N HIS A 178 3.73 -6.89 2.90
CA HIS A 178 3.11 -8.20 2.69
C HIS A 178 2.01 -8.18 1.61
N MET A 179 1.74 -9.37 1.09
CA MET A 179 0.58 -9.70 0.26
C MET A 179 0.54 -8.94 -1.07
N PHE A 180 1.68 -8.89 -1.76
CA PHE A 180 1.71 -8.49 -3.17
C PHE A 180 1.31 -9.65 -4.06
N TYR A 181 0.67 -9.36 -5.19
CA TYR A 181 0.35 -10.35 -6.20
C TYR A 181 0.39 -9.72 -7.59
N TRP A 182 0.65 -10.54 -8.60
CA TRP A 182 0.58 -10.13 -10.00
C TRP A 182 -0.83 -10.36 -10.54
N ASP A 183 -1.48 -9.32 -11.07
CA ASP A 183 -2.85 -9.44 -11.59
C ASP A 183 -2.94 -9.92 -13.07
N GLY A 184 -1.79 -10.27 -13.65
CA GLY A 184 -1.62 -10.58 -15.07
C GLY A 184 -1.05 -9.41 -15.89
N SER A 185 -1.04 -8.20 -15.35
CA SER A 185 -0.56 -6.99 -16.03
C SER A 185 0.25 -6.04 -15.16
N GLN A 186 -0.03 -6.00 -13.85
CA GLN A 186 0.66 -5.13 -12.90
C GLN A 186 0.67 -5.75 -11.50
N TRP A 187 1.61 -5.31 -10.68
CA TRP A 187 1.66 -5.62 -9.26
C TRP A 187 0.54 -4.94 -8.50
N LYS A 188 -0.09 -5.70 -7.63
CA LYS A 188 -1.10 -5.24 -6.69
C LYS A 188 -0.72 -5.61 -5.27
N MET A 189 -1.21 -4.84 -4.30
CA MET A 189 -0.94 -5.01 -2.88
C MET A 189 -2.25 -5.14 -2.12
N LEU A 190 -2.43 -6.26 -1.41
CA LEU A 190 -3.54 -6.40 -0.47
C LEU A 190 -3.20 -5.81 0.91
N GLY A 191 -1.91 -5.80 1.27
CA GLY A 191 -1.46 -5.30 2.56
C GLY A 191 -2.16 -6.02 3.71
N PRO A 192 -2.49 -5.33 4.82
CA PRO A 192 -3.05 -5.95 6.01
C PRO A 192 -4.56 -6.25 5.91
N VAL A 193 -5.06 -6.62 4.73
CA VAL A 193 -6.49 -6.85 4.49
C VAL A 193 -7.09 -7.93 5.38
N TRP A 194 -6.27 -8.85 5.90
CA TRP A 194 -6.67 -9.84 6.90
C TRP A 194 -7.31 -9.22 8.15
N ARG A 195 -7.07 -7.93 8.43
CA ARG A 195 -7.73 -7.20 9.51
C ARG A 195 -9.25 -7.05 9.31
N ASN A 196 -9.73 -7.08 8.06
CA ASN A 196 -11.16 -6.99 7.72
C ASN A 196 -11.91 -8.33 7.83
N PHE A 197 -11.17 -9.42 8.04
CA PHE A 197 -11.66 -10.80 8.12
C PHE A 197 -11.38 -11.42 9.50
N ARG A 198 -11.22 -10.59 10.53
CA ARG A 198 -11.19 -11.03 11.93
C ARG A 198 -12.63 -11.23 12.39
N ASP A 199 -12.85 -12.34 13.10
CA ASP A 199 -14.12 -12.60 13.78
C ASP A 199 -14.14 -11.85 15.11
#